data_AF-A0A429ZU52-F1
#
_entry.id   AF-A0A429ZU52-F1
#
_cell.length_a   1.000
_cell.length_b   1.000
_cell.length_c   1.000
_cell.angle_alpha   90.00
_cell.angle_beta   90.00
_cell.angle_gamma   90.00
#
_symmetry.space_group_name_H-M   'P 1'
#
loop_
_entity.id
_entity.type
_entity.pdbx_description
1 polymer ?
#
loop_
_entity_poly.entity_id
_entity_poly.type
_entity_poly.pdbx_seq_one_letter_code
_entity_poly.pdbx_strand_id
1 'polypeptide(L)'
;MVTNRDYLWWQHNFSFLGTSEARQRWEFNLTLILSAILMIALIDYLFVYLNQSLNAKKRLLTLKILLILTAINLGGVGAFPYSANSLSGNLHNIVAANLVYLIVLLIISIRWLLPQISKQFLTTSYLLGGLLVLSCVLFLGVHYLSLTAFELIAFIIAFSWILLLLQALQQLTHQGQNLTITVIELANDTN
;
A
#
# COMPACT_ATOMS: atom_id res chain seq x y z
N MET A 1 30.54 4.29 20.42
CA MET A 1 30.51 5.31 19.35
C MET A 1 29.33 6.25 19.61
N VAL A 2 29.56 7.40 20.26
CA VAL A 2 28.51 8.41 20.58
C VAL A 2 29.09 9.81 20.43
N THR A 3 29.64 10.14 19.26
CA THR A 3 30.14 11.50 18.95
C THR A 3 30.06 11.80 17.44
N ASN A 4 28.95 11.46 16.78
CA ASN A 4 28.70 12.03 15.45
C ASN A 4 28.06 13.41 15.62
N ARG A 5 28.82 14.48 15.40
CA ARG A 5 28.38 15.89 15.47
C ARG A 5 27.83 16.42 14.15
N ASP A 6 27.50 15.52 13.23
CA ASP A 6 27.01 15.92 11.92
C ASP A 6 25.52 16.28 12.03
N TYR A 7 25.21 17.56 12.23
CA TYR A 7 23.83 18.06 12.42
C TYR A 7 22.90 17.72 11.23
N LEU A 8 23.49 17.40 10.07
CA LEU A 8 22.80 17.03 8.83
C LEU A 8 22.82 15.51 8.57
N TRP A 9 23.21 14.69 9.55
CA TRP A 9 23.25 13.22 9.40
C TRP A 9 21.93 12.66 8.87
N TRP A 10 20.80 13.15 9.39
CA TRP A 10 19.47 12.64 9.07
C TRP A 10 19.14 13.00 7.62
N GLN A 11 19.40 14.24 7.21
CA GLN A 11 19.16 14.69 5.85
C GLN A 11 19.99 13.87 4.86
N HIS A 12 21.26 13.62 5.15
CA HIS A 12 22.11 12.81 4.29
C HIS A 12 21.63 11.36 4.18
N ASN A 13 21.41 10.68 5.31
CA ASN A 13 21.00 9.26 5.29
C ASN A 13 19.62 9.05 4.67
N PHE A 14 18.66 9.95 4.94
CA PHE A 14 17.34 9.86 4.32
C PHE A 14 17.37 10.18 2.83
N SER A 15 18.23 11.10 2.37
CA SER A 15 18.29 11.48 0.95
C SER A 15 18.81 10.36 0.04
N PHE A 16 19.67 9.46 0.55
CA PHE A 16 20.23 8.33 -0.20
C PHE A 16 19.55 7.00 0.11
N LEU A 17 18.46 7.01 0.89
CA LEU A 17 17.81 5.79 1.35
C LEU A 17 17.33 4.94 0.16
N GLY A 18 17.83 3.70 0.06
CA GLY A 18 17.50 2.78 -1.02
C GLY A 18 18.17 3.07 -2.38
N THR A 19 18.92 4.17 -2.51
CA THR A 19 19.60 4.55 -3.75
C THR A 19 20.92 3.80 -3.93
N SER A 20 21.53 3.96 -5.10
CA SER A 20 22.78 3.27 -5.43
C SER A 20 24.00 3.74 -4.63
N GLU A 21 23.91 4.96 -4.11
CA GLU A 21 24.94 5.71 -3.39
C GLU A 21 24.92 5.45 -1.87
N ALA A 22 23.88 4.80 -1.33
CA ALA A 22 23.79 4.48 0.10
C ALA A 22 24.67 3.30 0.52
N ARG A 23 25.32 3.44 1.69
CA ARG A 23 26.20 2.43 2.29
C ARG A 23 25.50 1.12 2.66
N GLN A 24 24.22 1.17 3.06
CA GLN A 24 23.40 0.02 3.49
C GLN A 24 22.13 -0.13 2.61
N ARG A 25 22.23 0.18 1.32
CA ARG A 25 21.10 0.15 0.37
C ARG A 25 20.36 -1.19 0.28
N TRP A 26 21.07 -2.30 0.44
CA TRP A 26 20.50 -3.64 0.24
C TRP A 26 19.51 -4.02 1.33
N GLU A 27 19.72 -3.59 2.58
CA GLU A 27 18.86 -3.90 3.72
C GLU A 27 17.47 -3.29 3.51
N PHE A 28 17.43 -1.99 3.23
CA PHE A 28 16.18 -1.28 2.97
C PHE A 28 15.44 -1.86 1.76
N ASN A 29 16.12 -2.05 0.64
CA ASN A 29 15.49 -2.54 -0.59
C ASN A 29 14.97 -3.98 -0.44
N LEU A 30 15.68 -4.83 0.32
CA LEU A 30 15.22 -6.17 0.65
C LEU A 30 13.92 -6.12 1.47
N THR A 31 13.77 -5.18 2.40
CA THR A 31 12.52 -5.04 3.16
C THR A 31 11.33 -4.68 2.28
N LEU A 32 11.51 -3.85 1.24
CA LEU A 32 10.45 -3.52 0.29
C LEU A 32 10.02 -4.74 -0.53
N ILE A 33 10.99 -5.51 -1.02
CA ILE A 33 10.75 -6.74 -1.78
C ILE A 33 10.02 -7.77 -0.90
N LEU A 34 10.49 -7.99 0.33
CA LEU A 34 9.86 -8.92 1.26
C LEU A 34 8.43 -8.46 1.62
N SER A 35 8.24 -7.17 1.86
CA SER A 35 6.91 -6.60 2.15
C SER A 35 5.94 -6.82 0.99
N ALA A 36 6.40 -6.67 -0.26
CA ALA A 36 5.60 -6.96 -1.44
C ALA A 36 5.18 -8.44 -1.53
N ILE A 37 6.12 -9.37 -1.29
CA ILE A 37 5.83 -10.82 -1.31
C ILE A 37 4.80 -11.17 -0.23
N LEU A 38 5.00 -10.68 1.00
CA LEU A 38 4.08 -10.88 2.11
C LEU A 38 2.70 -10.29 1.81
N MET A 39 2.66 -9.09 1.20
CA MET A 39 1.41 -8.45 0.79
C MET A 39 0.67 -9.28 -0.26
N ILE A 40 1.36 -9.82 -1.27
CA ILE A 40 0.74 -10.71 -2.27
C ILE A 40 0.14 -11.96 -1.61
N ALA A 41 0.89 -12.60 -0.71
CA ALA A 41 0.42 -13.78 0.01
C ALA A 41 -0.83 -13.48 0.86
N LEU A 42 -0.82 -12.35 1.57
CA LEU A 42 -1.95 -11.93 2.40
C LEU A 42 -3.18 -11.56 1.56
N ILE A 43 -3.00 -10.88 0.43
CA ILE A 43 -4.08 -10.59 -0.52
C ILE A 43 -4.66 -11.92 -1.04
N ASP A 44 -3.83 -12.87 -1.47
CA ASP A 44 -4.33 -14.14 -1.99
C ASP A 44 -5.17 -14.88 -0.94
N TYR A 45 -4.65 -14.98 0.28
CA TYR A 45 -5.35 -15.55 1.43
C TYR A 45 -6.72 -14.88 1.68
N LEU A 46 -6.77 -13.55 1.82
CA LEU A 46 -8.01 -12.84 2.12
C LEU A 46 -9.08 -13.02 1.02
N PHE A 47 -8.67 -13.00 -0.24
CA PHE A 47 -9.61 -13.07 -1.36
C PHE A 47 -10.18 -14.47 -1.59
N VAL A 48 -9.56 -15.53 -1.09
CA VAL A 48 -10.17 -16.88 -1.07
C VAL A 48 -11.45 -16.84 -0.22
N TYR A 49 -11.40 -16.26 0.98
CA TYR A 49 -12.55 -16.18 1.88
C TYR A 49 -13.57 -15.13 1.46
N LEU A 50 -13.14 -13.95 1.00
CA LEU A 50 -14.07 -12.89 0.55
C LEU A 50 -14.94 -13.33 -0.63
N ASN A 51 -14.40 -14.13 -1.55
CA ASN A 51 -15.18 -14.63 -2.68
C ASN A 51 -16.24 -15.67 -2.27
N GLN A 52 -16.09 -16.29 -1.10
CA GLN A 52 -17.10 -17.20 -0.55
C GLN A 52 -18.20 -16.43 0.19
N SER A 53 -17.83 -15.36 0.92
CA SER A 53 -18.79 -14.60 1.73
C SER A 53 -19.56 -13.53 0.95
N LEU A 54 -18.98 -12.97 -0.12
CA LEU A 54 -19.59 -11.86 -0.87
C LEU A 54 -19.94 -12.29 -2.30
N ASN A 55 -21.18 -12.05 -2.69
CA ASN A 55 -21.66 -12.31 -4.06
C ASN A 55 -21.29 -11.16 -5.03
N ALA A 56 -20.01 -10.75 -5.05
CA ALA A 56 -19.50 -9.59 -5.80
C ALA A 56 -18.24 -9.91 -6.62
N LYS A 57 -18.20 -11.09 -7.25
CA LYS A 57 -17.02 -11.69 -7.91
C LYS A 57 -16.22 -10.72 -8.78
N LYS A 58 -16.88 -9.94 -9.65
CA LYS A 58 -16.19 -8.99 -10.56
C LYS A 58 -15.49 -7.86 -9.80
N ARG A 59 -16.15 -7.26 -8.80
CA ARG A 59 -15.60 -6.15 -8.02
C ARG A 59 -14.43 -6.62 -7.16
N LEU A 60 -14.56 -7.79 -6.54
CA LEU A 60 -13.49 -8.39 -5.77
C LEU A 60 -12.30 -8.77 -6.65
N LEU A 61 -12.54 -9.32 -7.84
CA LEU A 61 -11.44 -9.59 -8.78
C LEU A 61 -10.71 -8.31 -9.17
N THR A 62 -11.43 -7.23 -9.50
CA THR A 62 -10.82 -5.92 -9.81
C THR A 62 -9.98 -5.42 -8.63
N LEU A 63 -10.52 -5.47 -7.40
CA LEU A 63 -9.78 -5.05 -6.21
C LEU A 63 -8.52 -5.91 -5.99
N LYS A 64 -8.63 -7.24 -6.12
CA LYS A 64 -7.49 -8.16 -6.01
C LYS A 64 -6.39 -7.81 -7.00
N ILE A 65 -6.74 -7.59 -8.27
CA ILE A 65 -5.79 -7.24 -9.32
C ILE A 65 -5.09 -5.91 -9.00
N LEU A 66 -5.85 -4.88 -8.62
CA LEU A 66 -5.27 -3.57 -8.27
C LEU A 66 -4.32 -3.68 -7.06
N LEU A 67 -4.67 -4.47 -6.05
CA LEU A 67 -3.81 -4.68 -4.88
C LEU A 67 -2.55 -5.49 -5.22
N ILE A 68 -2.66 -6.51 -6.08
CA ILE A 68 -1.50 -7.28 -6.55
C ILE A 68 -0.57 -6.38 -7.37
N LEU A 69 -1.11 -5.56 -8.29
CA LEU A 69 -0.31 -4.60 -9.06
C LEU A 69 0.38 -3.59 -8.13
N THR A 70 -0.29 -3.15 -7.07
CA THR A 70 0.29 -2.25 -6.05
C THR A 70 1.47 -2.94 -5.35
N ALA A 71 1.30 -4.19 -4.93
CA ALA A 71 2.37 -4.96 -4.28
C ALA A 71 3.55 -5.22 -5.24
N ILE A 72 3.29 -5.52 -6.52
CA ILE A 72 4.34 -5.67 -7.53
C ILE A 72 5.12 -4.37 -7.71
N ASN A 73 4.45 -3.21 -7.80
CA ASN A 73 5.14 -1.92 -7.91
C ASN A 73 5.95 -1.61 -6.65
N LEU A 74 5.44 -1.92 -5.45
CA LEU A 74 6.20 -1.81 -4.20
C LEU A 74 7.48 -2.65 -4.23
N GLY A 75 7.38 -3.92 -4.65
CA GLY A 75 8.54 -4.79 -4.81
C GLY A 75 9.49 -4.27 -5.90
N GLY A 76 8.95 -3.69 -6.96
CA GLY A 76 9.68 -3.03 -8.03
C GLY A 76 10.53 -1.85 -7.53
N VAL A 77 9.98 -1.00 -6.64
CA VAL A 77 10.72 0.11 -6.03
C VAL A 77 11.98 -0.41 -5.30
N GLY A 78 11.87 -1.51 -4.57
CA GLY A 78 13.02 -2.17 -3.93
C GLY A 78 13.96 -2.87 -4.92
N ALA A 79 13.41 -3.51 -5.95
CA ALA A 79 14.18 -4.25 -6.95
C ALA A 79 14.97 -3.36 -7.91
N PHE A 80 14.55 -2.11 -8.10
CA PHE A 80 15.21 -1.10 -8.92
C PHE A 80 15.73 0.04 -8.04
N PRO A 81 16.93 -0.08 -7.45
CA PRO A 81 17.53 1.01 -6.69
C PRO A 81 17.74 2.24 -7.58
N TYR A 82 17.40 3.42 -7.07
CA TYR A 82 17.56 4.65 -7.84
C TYR A 82 19.04 4.93 -8.12
N SER A 83 19.34 5.28 -9.38
CA SER A 83 20.65 5.72 -9.83
C SER A 83 20.45 6.66 -11.02
N ALA A 84 20.97 7.88 -10.92
CA ALA A 84 20.76 8.93 -11.91
C ALA A 84 21.28 8.51 -13.30
N ASN A 85 20.54 8.87 -14.36
CA ASN A 85 20.90 8.58 -15.76
C ASN A 85 21.08 7.09 -16.10
N SER A 86 20.45 6.19 -15.34
CA SER A 86 20.52 4.74 -15.56
C SER A 86 19.15 4.15 -15.91
N LEU A 87 19.15 2.97 -16.53
CA LEU A 87 17.92 2.19 -16.75
C LEU A 87 17.20 1.88 -15.43
N SER A 88 17.96 1.55 -14.38
CA SER A 88 17.42 1.28 -13.03
C SER A 88 16.68 2.50 -12.47
N GLY A 89 17.26 3.70 -12.61
CA GLY A 89 16.61 4.95 -12.18
C GLY A 89 15.31 5.23 -12.94
N ASN A 90 15.29 4.99 -14.25
CA ASN A 90 14.07 5.15 -15.05
C ASN A 90 12.98 4.15 -14.63
N LEU A 91 13.34 2.88 -14.44
CA LEU A 91 12.41 1.85 -13.97
C LEU A 91 11.89 2.17 -12.57
N HIS A 92 12.76 2.60 -11.65
CA HIS A 92 12.39 3.05 -10.31
C HIS A 92 11.32 4.14 -10.37
N ASN A 93 11.55 5.20 -11.16
CA ASN A 93 10.61 6.32 -11.28
C ASN A 93 9.26 5.86 -11.85
N ILE A 94 9.26 4.96 -12.84
CA ILE A 94 8.03 4.41 -13.41
C ILE A 94 7.24 3.61 -12.37
N VAL A 95 7.90 2.68 -11.66
CA VAL A 95 7.20 1.85 -10.66
C VAL A 95 6.76 2.66 -9.44
N ALA A 96 7.56 3.65 -9.01
CA ALA A 96 7.20 4.55 -7.92
C ALA A 96 6.00 5.44 -8.29
N ALA A 97 5.98 6.00 -9.50
CA ALA A 97 4.84 6.78 -9.98
C ALA A 97 3.58 5.92 -10.11
N ASN A 98 3.70 4.73 -10.70
CA ASN A 98 2.60 3.78 -10.81
C ASN A 98 2.05 3.35 -9.44
N LEU A 99 2.91 3.18 -8.44
CA LEU A 99 2.50 2.88 -7.08
C LEU A 99 1.58 3.98 -6.53
N VAL A 100 1.97 5.25 -6.66
CA VAL A 100 1.13 6.38 -6.22
C VAL A 100 -0.19 6.43 -6.99
N TYR A 101 -0.17 6.27 -8.32
CA TYR A 101 -1.39 6.27 -9.12
C TYR A 101 -2.35 5.13 -8.74
N LEU A 102 -1.82 3.93 -8.50
CA LEU A 102 -2.62 2.78 -8.07
C LEU A 102 -3.25 3.01 -6.70
N ILE A 103 -2.53 3.61 -5.76
CA ILE A 103 -3.06 3.94 -4.43
C ILE A 103 -4.19 4.98 -4.54
N VAL A 104 -4.00 6.05 -5.29
CA VAL A 104 -5.03 7.07 -5.51
C VAL A 104 -6.26 6.45 -6.19
N LEU A 105 -6.05 5.65 -7.23
CA LEU A 105 -7.12 4.92 -7.92
C LEU A 105 -7.87 4.00 -6.98
N LEU A 106 -7.17 3.24 -6.13
CA LEU A 106 -7.75 2.37 -5.13
C LEU A 106 -8.58 3.16 -4.10
N ILE A 107 -8.06 4.26 -3.56
CA ILE A 107 -8.77 5.12 -2.60
C ILE A 107 -10.06 5.68 -3.22
N ILE A 108 -9.98 6.20 -4.44
CA ILE A 108 -11.16 6.77 -5.13
C ILE A 108 -12.18 5.66 -5.41
N SER A 109 -11.71 4.51 -5.89
CA SER A 109 -12.59 3.42 -6.33
C SER A 109 -13.18 2.58 -5.19
N ILE A 110 -12.65 2.69 -3.97
CA ILE A 110 -13.01 1.79 -2.87
C ILE A 110 -14.49 1.80 -2.53
N ARG A 111 -15.17 2.94 -2.65
CA ARG A 111 -16.60 3.08 -2.40
C ARG A 111 -17.45 2.22 -3.35
N TRP A 112 -17.00 2.01 -4.58
CA TRP A 112 -17.71 1.17 -5.55
C TRP A 112 -17.25 -0.29 -5.51
N LEU A 113 -15.97 -0.53 -5.21
CA LEU A 113 -15.41 -1.88 -5.09
C LEU A 113 -15.91 -2.60 -3.84
N LEU A 114 -16.05 -1.90 -2.71
CA LEU A 114 -16.49 -2.43 -1.41
C LEU A 114 -17.59 -1.55 -0.78
N PRO A 115 -18.84 -1.63 -1.26
CA PRO A 115 -19.94 -0.80 -0.75
C PRO A 115 -20.35 -1.13 0.70
N GLN A 116 -19.92 -2.28 1.25
CA GLN A 116 -20.26 -2.74 2.60
C GLN A 116 -19.31 -2.19 3.68
N ILE A 117 -18.29 -1.41 3.30
CA ILE A 117 -17.28 -0.91 4.23
C ILE A 117 -17.82 0.23 5.11
N SER A 118 -17.22 0.41 6.29
CA SER A 118 -17.68 1.43 7.25
C SER A 118 -17.47 2.86 6.73
N LYS A 119 -18.39 3.77 7.09
CA LYS A 119 -18.26 5.21 6.76
C LYS A 119 -17.01 5.85 7.37
N GLN A 120 -16.59 5.36 8.55
CA GLN A 120 -15.36 5.80 9.21
C GLN A 120 -14.15 5.47 8.35
N PHE A 121 -14.07 4.24 7.84
CA PHE A 121 -13.00 3.83 6.92
C PHE A 121 -12.97 4.69 5.65
N LEU A 122 -14.12 4.98 5.05
CA LEU A 122 -14.19 5.85 3.86
C LEU A 122 -13.68 7.26 4.15
N THR A 123 -14.04 7.82 5.30
CA THR A 123 -13.61 9.17 5.71
C THR A 123 -12.09 9.21 5.89
N THR A 124 -11.54 8.24 6.62
CA THR A 124 -10.08 8.11 6.79
C THR A 124 -9.37 7.88 5.46
N SER A 125 -9.95 7.08 4.55
CA SER A 125 -9.40 6.84 3.22
C SER A 125 -9.29 8.12 2.39
N TYR A 126 -10.35 8.93 2.36
CA TYR A 126 -10.34 10.20 1.64
C TYR A 126 -9.45 11.26 2.29
N LEU A 127 -9.32 11.24 3.62
CA LEU A 127 -8.35 12.08 4.32
C LEU A 127 -6.92 11.72 3.92
N LEU A 128 -6.54 10.44 4.00
CA LEU A 128 -5.21 9.98 3.59
C LEU A 128 -4.96 10.22 2.10
N GLY A 129 -5.96 9.98 1.25
CA GLY A 129 -5.89 10.32 -0.17
C GLY A 129 -5.69 11.81 -0.42
N GLY A 130 -6.39 12.67 0.34
CA GLY A 130 -6.22 14.12 0.28
C GLY A 130 -4.81 14.56 0.70
N LEU A 131 -4.25 13.96 1.75
CA LEU A 131 -2.86 14.20 2.17
C LEU A 131 -1.85 13.73 1.12
N LEU A 132 -2.11 12.61 0.46
CA LEU A 132 -1.27 12.12 -0.64
C LEU A 132 -1.28 13.10 -1.83
N VAL A 133 -2.47 13.54 -2.24
CA VAL A 133 -2.63 14.54 -3.32
C VAL A 133 -1.98 15.87 -2.93
N LEU A 134 -2.15 16.32 -1.68
CA LEU A 134 -1.49 17.52 -1.16
C LEU A 134 0.04 17.39 -1.25
N SER A 135 0.59 16.23 -0.89
CA SER A 135 2.01 15.95 -1.00
C SER A 135 2.49 16.01 -2.45
N CYS A 136 1.70 15.49 -3.41
CA CYS A 136 1.98 15.63 -4.84
C CYS A 136 2.00 17.10 -5.29
N VAL A 137 1.05 17.92 -4.83
CA VAL A 137 0.99 19.35 -5.17
C VAL A 137 2.19 20.11 -4.59
N LEU A 138 2.57 19.82 -3.35
CA LEU A 138 3.74 20.43 -2.71
C LEU A 138 5.06 20.05 -3.42
N PHE A 139 5.12 18.86 -4.01
CA PHE A 139 6.28 18.40 -4.77
C PHE A 139 6.32 18.95 -6.21
N LEU A 140 5.27 18.72 -7.00
CA LEU A 140 5.24 19.03 -8.43
C LEU A 140 4.88 20.49 -8.73
N GLY A 141 4.02 21.11 -7.92
CA GLY A 141 3.51 22.46 -8.17
C GLY A 141 4.31 23.54 -7.44
N VAL A 142 4.52 23.34 -6.13
CA VAL A 142 5.17 24.35 -5.26
C VAL A 142 6.70 24.12 -5.18
N HIS A 143 7.18 22.93 -5.53
CA HIS A 143 8.59 22.53 -5.39
C HIS A 143 9.14 22.68 -3.96
N TYR A 144 8.26 22.55 -2.97
CA TYR A 144 8.60 22.68 -1.56
C TYR A 144 9.26 21.40 -1.02
N LEU A 145 8.79 20.23 -1.48
CA LEU A 145 9.33 18.94 -1.08
C LEU A 145 10.49 18.54 -2.00
N SER A 146 11.54 17.94 -1.44
CA SER A 146 12.50 17.17 -2.24
C SER A 146 11.84 15.87 -2.74
N LEU A 147 12.40 15.28 -3.80
CA LEU A 147 11.93 14.00 -4.34
C LEU A 147 11.85 12.93 -3.23
N THR A 148 12.93 12.77 -2.47
CA THR A 148 13.00 11.77 -1.40
C THR A 148 12.02 12.05 -0.26
N ALA A 149 11.81 13.33 0.09
CA ALA A 149 10.81 13.70 1.11
C ALA A 149 9.40 13.35 0.63
N PHE A 150 9.09 13.66 -0.64
CA PHE A 150 7.82 13.27 -1.26
C PHE A 150 7.63 11.75 -1.27
N GLU A 151 8.63 10.99 -1.71
CA GLU A 151 8.57 9.51 -1.75
C GLU A 151 8.35 8.90 -0.37
N LEU A 152 9.05 9.39 0.67
CA LEU A 152 8.87 8.91 2.04
C LEU A 152 7.48 9.21 2.59
N ILE A 153 6.98 10.44 2.40
CA ILE A 153 5.63 10.83 2.84
C ILE A 153 4.58 10.01 2.09
N ALA A 154 4.70 9.89 0.77
CA ALA A 154 3.78 9.12 -0.06
C ALA A 154 3.79 7.64 0.35
N PHE A 155 4.96 7.06 0.60
CA PHE A 155 5.11 5.69 1.09
C PHE A 155 4.42 5.49 2.44
N ILE A 156 4.64 6.35 3.42
CA ILE A 156 4.02 6.24 4.74
C ILE A 156 2.49 6.33 4.65
N ILE A 157 1.97 7.28 3.87
CA ILE A 157 0.52 7.44 3.68
C ILE A 157 -0.06 6.21 2.98
N ALA A 158 0.55 5.77 1.88
CA ALA A 158 0.10 4.61 1.11
C ALA A 158 0.14 3.32 1.94
N PHE A 159 1.25 3.07 2.65
CA PHE A 159 1.43 1.89 3.47
C PHE A 159 0.43 1.86 4.63
N SER A 160 0.24 3.00 5.31
CA SER A 160 -0.78 3.13 6.37
C SER A 160 -2.18 2.83 5.83
N TRP A 161 -2.51 3.36 4.66
CA TRP A 161 -3.81 3.12 4.04
C TRP A 161 -4.00 1.65 3.63
N ILE A 162 -2.97 1.00 3.05
CA ILE A 162 -3.00 -0.42 2.73
C ILE A 162 -3.28 -1.25 4.00
N LEU A 163 -2.58 -0.98 5.11
CA LEU A 163 -2.79 -1.72 6.36
C LEU A 163 -4.23 -1.57 6.86
N LEU A 164 -4.79 -0.35 6.83
CA LEU A 164 -6.19 -0.12 7.18
C LEU A 164 -7.14 -0.89 6.27
N LEU A 165 -6.87 -0.92 4.96
CA LEU A 165 -7.69 -1.67 4.01
C LEU A 165 -7.64 -3.17 4.29
N LEU A 166 -6.45 -3.73 4.52
CA LEU A 166 -6.29 -5.16 4.80
C LEU A 166 -7.01 -5.56 6.10
N GLN A 167 -6.95 -4.70 7.13
CA GLN A 167 -7.72 -4.89 8.36
C GLN A 167 -9.23 -4.85 8.11
N ALA A 168 -9.71 -3.90 7.30
CA ALA A 168 -11.12 -3.82 6.95
C ALA A 168 -11.60 -5.05 6.15
N LEU A 169 -10.77 -5.54 5.22
CA LEU A 169 -11.04 -6.78 4.48
C LEU A 169 -11.12 -8.00 5.41
N GLN A 170 -10.20 -8.11 6.37
CA GLN A 170 -10.19 -9.18 7.36
C GLN A 170 -11.45 -9.16 8.24
N GLN A 171 -11.93 -7.97 8.63
CA GLN A 171 -13.18 -7.85 9.38
C GLN A 171 -14.39 -8.36 8.58
N LEU A 172 -14.44 -8.05 7.28
CA LEU A 172 -15.49 -8.55 6.38
C LEU A 172 -15.43 -10.07 6.20
N THR A 173 -14.23 -10.67 6.20
CA THR A 173 -14.11 -12.14 6.15
C THR A 173 -14.65 -12.80 7.42
N HIS A 174 -14.37 -12.24 8.60
CA HIS A 174 -14.87 -12.79 9.87
C HIS A 174 -16.39 -12.65 10.03
N GLN A 175 -16.97 -11.52 9.61
CA GLN A 175 -18.42 -11.33 9.63
C GLN A 175 -19.16 -12.35 8.77
N GLY A 176 -18.63 -12.64 7.57
CA GLY A 176 -19.21 -13.65 6.68
C GLY A 176 -19.18 -15.07 7.26
N GLN A 177 -18.12 -15.44 7.99
CA GLN A 177 -18.01 -16.76 8.62
C GLN A 177 -19.02 -16.96 9.76
N ASN A 178 -19.20 -15.96 10.61
CA ASN A 178 -20.13 -16.06 11.76
C ASN A 178 -21.58 -16.24 11.30
N LEU A 179 -22.00 -15.52 10.25
CA LEU A 179 -23.36 -15.65 9.70
C LEU A 179 -23.65 -17.07 9.18
N THR A 180 -22.66 -17.71 8.53
CA THR A 180 -22.80 -19.09 8.03
C THR A 180 -22.96 -20.09 9.17
N ILE A 181 -22.20 -19.94 10.26
CA ILE A 181 -22.25 -20.86 11.42
C ILE A 181 -23.64 -20.77 12.10
N THR A 182 -24.14 -19.56 12.36
CA THR A 182 -25.44 -19.37 13.00
C THR A 182 -26.59 -19.96 12.17
N VAL A 183 -26.54 -19.85 10.84
CA VAL A 183 -27.57 -20.45 9.96
C VAL A 183 -27.54 -21.98 10.02
N ILE A 184 -26.37 -22.60 10.10
CA ILE A 184 -26.24 -24.07 10.20
C ILE A 184 -26.75 -24.57 11.56
N GLU A 185 -26.43 -23.86 12.65
CA GLU A 185 -26.90 -24.20 14.00
C GLU A 185 -28.43 -24.12 14.10
N LEU A 186 -29.03 -23.01 13.62
CA LEU A 186 -30.48 -22.85 13.56
C LEU A 186 -31.18 -23.91 12.69
N ALA A 187 -30.56 -24.34 11.59
CA ALA A 187 -31.11 -25.37 10.73
C ALA A 187 -31.05 -26.77 11.38
N ASN A 188 -30.05 -27.04 12.21
CA ASN A 188 -29.93 -28.29 12.96
C ASN A 188 -30.87 -28.35 14.16
N ASP A 189 -31.17 -27.24 14.83
CA ASP A 189 -32.11 -27.20 15.98
C ASP A 189 -33.59 -27.34 15.57
N THR A 190 -33.91 -27.17 14.28
CA THR A 190 -35.27 -27.32 13.74
C THR A 190 -35.61 -28.71 13.21
N ASN A 191 -34.68 -29.67 13.27
CA ASN A 191 -34.87 -31.08 12.89
C ASN A 191 -34.87 -32.00 14.13
#